data_AF-A0ABD0N3Z1-F1
#
_entry.id   AF-A0ABD0N3Z1-F1
#
_cell.length_a   1.000
_cell.length_b   1.000
_cell.length_c   1.000
_cell.angle_alpha   90.00
_cell.angle_beta   90.00
_cell.angle_gamma   90.00
#
_symmetry.space_group_name_H-M   'P 1'
#
loop_
_entity.id
_entity.type
_entity.pdbx_description
1 polymer ?
#
loop_
_entity_poly.entity_id
_entity_poly.type
_entity_poly.pdbx_seq_one_letter_code
_entity_poly.pdbx_strand_id
1 'polypeptide(L)' 'RRNEKFYDCCKEPYPDVTFTVVMRRRTLYYGLNLLIPCVLISTLALLVFLLPADSGEKISL' A
#
# COMPACT_ATOMS: atom_id res chain seq x y z
N ARG A 1 12.38 30.40 -11.46
CA ARG A 1 13.72 30.34 -10.83
C ARG A 1 14.59 29.48 -11.74
N ARG A 2 15.67 30.04 -12.33
CA ARG A 2 16.60 29.31 -13.19
C ARG A 2 17.52 28.49 -12.27
N ASN A 3 17.57 27.17 -12.43
CA ASN A 3 18.57 26.35 -11.77
C ASN A 3 19.77 26.29 -12.70
N GLU A 4 20.92 26.73 -12.21
CA GLU A 4 22.19 26.74 -12.92
C GLU A 4 23.24 26.09 -12.02
N LYS A 5 23.90 25.04 -12.53
CA LYS A 5 24.94 24.32 -11.81
C LYS A 5 26.28 24.50 -12.51
N PHE A 6 27.31 24.76 -11.71
CA PHE A 6 28.71 24.71 -12.13
C PHE A 6 29.25 23.32 -11.81
N TYR A 7 29.79 22.65 -12.82
CA TYR A 7 30.44 21.35 -12.66
C TYR A 7 31.96 21.57 -12.54
N ASP A 8 32.64 20.73 -11.76
CA ASP A 8 34.09 20.85 -11.51
C ASP A 8 34.93 20.80 -12.80
N CYS A 9 34.36 20.23 -13.87
CA CYS A 9 35.00 20.13 -15.18
C CYS A 9 35.04 21.45 -15.97
N CYS A 10 34.12 22.40 -15.74
CA CYS A 10 33.97 23.60 -16.59
C CYS A 10 33.51 24.83 -15.79
N LYS A 11 34.09 26.00 -16.08
CA LYS A 11 33.72 27.30 -15.46
C LYS A 11 32.45 27.93 -16.04
N GLU A 12 31.79 27.31 -17.02
CA GLU A 12 30.53 27.80 -17.58
C GLU A 12 29.30 27.27 -16.84
N PRO A 13 28.28 28.10 -16.56
CA PRO A 13 27.04 27.67 -15.91
C PRO A 13 26.16 26.88 -16.88
N TYR A 14 25.80 25.65 -16.51
CA TYR A 14 24.84 24.84 -17.27
C TYR A 14 23.45 24.90 -16.63
N PRO A 15 22.39 25.21 -17.39
CA PRO A 15 21.02 25.19 -16.88
C PRO A 15 20.57 23.74 -16.65
N ASP A 16 20.09 23.43 -15.45
CA ASP A 16 19.51 22.13 -15.12
C ASP A 16 18.00 22.25 -14.86
N VAL A 17 17.25 21.23 -15.28
CA VAL A 17 15.81 21.14 -15.01
C VAL A 17 15.55 19.88 -14.23
N THR A 18 15.55 20.00 -12.91
CA THR A 18 15.25 18.88 -12.00
C THR A 18 13.75 18.79 -11.77
N PHE A 19 13.09 17.83 -12.43
CA PHE A 19 11.68 17.52 -12.18
C PHE A 19 11.56 16.58 -10.97
N THR A 20 10.95 17.06 -9.89
CA THR A 20 10.64 16.23 -8.71
C THR A 20 9.23 15.67 -8.85
N VAL A 21 9.13 14.40 -9.27
CA VAL A 21 7.84 13.72 -9.39
C VAL A 21 7.44 13.16 -8.02
N VAL A 22 6.56 13.88 -7.31
CA VAL A 22 5.97 13.41 -6.05
C VAL A 22 4.75 12.51 -6.32
N MET A 23 5.00 11.22 -6.54
CA MET A 23 3.93 10.23 -6.63
C MET A 23 3.44 9.85 -5.22
N ARG A 24 2.23 10.30 -4.84
CA ARG A 24 1.56 9.86 -3.62
C ARG A 24 0.84 8.53 -3.90
N ARG A 25 1.28 7.45 -3.26
CA ARG A 25 0.63 6.14 -3.33
C ARG A 25 -0.80 6.28 -2.76
N ARG A 26 -1.84 6.24 -3.60
CA ARG A 26 -3.24 6.12 -3.13
C ARG A 26 -3.49 4.68 -2.69
N THR A 27 -2.97 4.30 -1.52
CA THR A 27 -3.14 2.96 -0.93
C THR A 27 -4.56 2.69 -0.43
N LEU A 28 -5.48 3.67 -0.49
CA LEU A 28 -6.86 3.46 -0.02
C LEU A 28 -7.58 2.37 -0.82
N TYR A 29 -7.39 2.28 -2.14
CA TYR A 29 -8.09 1.28 -2.95
C TYR A 29 -7.51 -0.13 -2.75
N TYR A 30 -6.17 -0.24 -2.73
CA TYR A 30 -5.49 -1.52 -2.49
C TYR A 30 -5.61 -1.99 -1.04
N GLY A 31 -5.59 -1.06 -0.09
CA GLY A 31 -5.76 -1.32 1.33
C GLY A 31 -7.17 -1.81 1.63
N LEU A 32 -8.21 -1.12 1.16
CA LEU A 32 -9.60 -1.55 1.37
C LEU A 32 -9.88 -2.91 0.70
N ASN A 33 -9.39 -3.14 -0.52
CA ASN A 33 -9.62 -4.40 -1.23
C ASN A 33 -8.85 -5.60 -0.62
N LEU A 34 -7.79 -5.36 0.17
CA LEU A 34 -7.08 -6.38 0.98
C LEU A 34 -7.63 -6.50 2.41
N LEU A 35 -8.16 -5.43 2.98
CA LEU A 35 -8.69 -5.39 4.34
C LEU A 35 -10.10 -6.00 4.41
N ILE A 36 -10.92 -5.84 3.36
CA ILE A 36 -12.22 -6.51 3.21
C ILE A 36 -12.11 -8.04 3.31
N PRO A 37 -11.27 -8.73 2.51
CA PRO A 37 -11.13 -10.19 2.63
C PRO A 37 -10.54 -10.58 3.99
N CYS A 38 -9.63 -9.80 4.56
CA CYS A 38 -9.04 -10.06 5.87
C CYS A 38 -10.08 -10.01 7.01
N VAL A 39 -10.93 -8.98 7.03
CA VAL A 39 -12.01 -8.84 8.02
C VAL A 39 -13.05 -9.95 7.84
N LEU A 40 -13.43 -10.28 6.61
CA LEU A 40 -14.37 -11.37 6.32
C LEU A 40 -13.84 -12.74 6.79
N ILE A 41 -12.55 -13.04 6.53
CA ILE A 41 -11.95 -14.30 6.98
C ILE A 41 -11.86 -14.33 8.52
N SER A 42 -11.50 -13.21 9.16
CA SER A 42 -11.41 -13.12 10.61
C SER A 42 -12.77 -13.29 11.29
N THR A 43 -13.83 -12.70 10.74
CA THR A 43 -15.19 -12.87 11.26
C THR A 43 -15.72 -14.28 11.03
N LEU A 44 -15.47 -14.89 9.87
CA LEU A 44 -15.81 -16.30 9.62
C LEU A 44 -15.07 -17.23 10.56
N ALA A 45 -13.77 -17.01 10.82
CA ALA A 45 -13.00 -17.78 11.78
C ALA A 45 -13.57 -17.63 13.20
N LEU A 46 -13.83 -16.40 13.65
CA LEU A 46 -14.46 -16.16 14.96
C LEU A 46 -15.85 -16.80 15.04
N LEU A 47 -16.65 -16.72 13.99
CA LEU A 47 -17.97 -17.36 13.91
C LEU A 47 -17.84 -18.89 13.99
N VAL A 48 -16.86 -19.51 13.32
CA VAL A 48 -16.56 -20.95 13.41
C VAL A 48 -16.07 -21.35 14.81
N PHE A 49 -15.31 -20.49 15.49
CA PHE A 49 -14.89 -20.68 16.88
C PHE A 49 -16.01 -20.42 17.91
N LEU A 50 -17.02 -19.62 17.55
CA LEU A 50 -18.19 -19.33 18.39
C LEU A 50 -19.36 -20.31 18.15
N LEU A 51 -19.48 -20.84 16.93
CA LEU A 51 -20.42 -21.86 16.49
C LEU A 51 -19.90 -23.33 16.58
N PRO A 52 -19.03 -23.73 17.53
CA PRO A 52 -18.85 -25.13 17.91
C PRO A 52 -19.49 -25.41 19.28
N ALA A 53 -20.29 -24.49 19.83
CA ALA A 53 -20.88 -24.61 21.16
C ALA A 53 -22.29 -25.28 21.19
N ASP A 54 -22.99 -25.44 20.07
CA ASP A 54 -24.37 -26.01 20.13
C ASP A 54 -24.71 -27.13 19.12
N SER A 55 -23.98 -27.33 18.02
CA SER A 55 -24.25 -28.46 17.11
C SER A 55 -22.98 -28.98 16.45
N GLY A 56 -22.68 -30.26 16.70
CA GLY A 56 -21.48 -30.96 16.23
C GLY A 56 -21.45 -31.18 14.73
N GLU A 57 -21.01 -30.18 13.98
CA GLU A 57 -20.61 -30.32 12.57
C GLU A 57 -19.24 -29.64 12.32
N LYS A 58 -18.25 -30.00 13.15
CA LYS A 58 -16.88 -30.16 12.64
C LYS A 58 -16.96 -31.26 11.58
N ILE A 59 -16.85 -30.97 10.28
CA ILE A 59 -15.63 -30.99 9.44
C ILE A 59 -16.02 -30.82 7.95
N SER A 60 -15.12 -30.16 7.20
CA SER A 60 -14.86 -30.34 5.76
C SER A 60 -15.66 -29.48 4.76
N LEU A 61 -15.08 -28.36 4.32
CA LEU A 61 -14.17 -28.34 3.16
C LEU A 61 -13.29 -27.08 3.18
#